data_AF-A0A139R3L5-F1
#
_entry.id   AF-A0A139R3L5-F1
#
_cell.length_a   1.000
_cell.length_b   1.000
_cell.length_c   1.000
_cell.angle_alpha   90.00
_cell.angle_beta   90.00
_cell.angle_gamma   90.00
#
_symmetry.space_group_name_H-M   'P 1'
#
loop_
_entity.id
_entity.type
_entity.pdbx_description
1 polymer ?
#
loop_
_entity_poly.entity_id
_entity_poly.type
_entity_poly.pdbx_seq_one_letter_code
_entity_poly.pdbx_strand_id
1 'polypeptide(L)'
;MDSDTRYFVITKNPIDMKKILVDQGFVPSDVKEIIVGPCNDRPGAVKLGNNQSITQEEADALEAIEKAGYKVKFQLLPDVSIGYWSDFKSKFGY
;
A
#
# COMPACT_ATOMS: atom_id res chain seq x y z
N MET A 1 -9.32 22.16 -19.02
CA MET A 1 -9.06 21.02 -19.91
C MET A 1 -8.98 19.82 -19.01
N ASP A 2 -10.03 19.02 -18.98
CA ASP A 2 -10.01 17.74 -18.29
C ASP A 2 -9.58 16.69 -19.32
N SER A 3 -8.57 15.89 -18.98
CA SER A 3 -8.14 14.76 -19.81
C SER A 3 -9.00 13.55 -19.47
N ASP A 4 -9.58 12.90 -20.48
CA ASP A 4 -10.32 11.64 -20.30
C ASP A 4 -9.40 10.42 -20.12
N THR A 5 -8.08 10.62 -20.14
CA THR A 5 -7.10 9.53 -20.06
C THR A 5 -7.06 8.95 -18.65
N ARG A 6 -7.21 7.62 -18.55
CA ARG A 6 -7.14 6.88 -17.29
C ARG A 6 -5.76 6.24 -17.16
N TYR A 7 -5.07 6.53 -16.07
CA TYR A 7 -3.75 5.98 -15.78
C TYR A 7 -3.83 4.95 -14.66
N PHE A 8 -2.94 3.96 -14.74
CA PHE A 8 -2.66 3.03 -13.65
C PHE A 8 -1.23 3.27 -13.17
N VAL A 9 -1.08 3.62 -11.89
CA VAL A 9 0.23 3.92 -11.29
C VAL A 9 0.70 2.70 -10.50
N ILE A 10 1.91 2.25 -10.79
CA ILE A 10 2.57 1.15 -10.09
C ILE A 10 3.90 1.66 -9.57
N THR A 11 4.17 1.47 -8.29
CA THR A 11 5.50 1.68 -7.70
C THR A 11 6.13 0.34 -7.35
N LYS A 12 7.46 0.34 -7.23
CA LYS A 12 8.20 -0.88 -6.84
C LYS A 12 7.95 -1.28 -5.39
N ASN A 13 7.71 -0.31 -4.51
CA ASN A 13 7.53 -0.52 -3.08
C ASN A 13 6.58 0.55 -2.47
N PRO A 14 6.11 0.33 -1.22
CA PRO A 14 5.27 1.29 -0.50
C PRO A 14 5.93 2.65 -0.21
N ILE A 15 7.26 2.69 -0.05
CA ILE A 15 8.00 3.93 0.27
C ILE A 15 7.89 4.92 -0.89
N ASP A 16 8.06 4.44 -2.13
CA ASP A 16 7.89 5.27 -3.33
C ASP A 16 6.44 5.74 -3.49
N MET A 17 5.46 4.89 -3.16
CA MET A 17 4.05 5.29 -3.18
C MET A 17 3.75 6.37 -2.14
N LYS A 18 4.31 6.22 -0.92
CA LYS A 18 4.19 7.21 0.16
C LYS A 18 4.82 8.54 -0.26
N LYS A 19 5.95 8.52 -0.96
CA LYS A 19 6.57 9.75 -1.48
C LYS A 19 5.63 10.50 -2.43
N ILE A 20 4.93 9.78 -3.31
CA ILE A 20 3.99 10.39 -4.26
C ILE A 20 2.74 10.91 -3.53
N LEU A 21 2.05 10.04 -2.79
CA LEU A 21 0.74 10.36 -2.20
C LEU A 21 0.83 11.27 -0.98
N VAL A 22 1.87 11.12 -0.15
CA VAL A 22 2.00 11.81 1.13
C VAL A 22 3.02 12.95 1.04
N ASP A 23 4.26 12.66 0.66
CA ASP A 23 5.33 13.69 0.72
C ASP A 23 5.15 14.77 -0.34
N GLN A 24 4.72 14.39 -1.54
CA GLN A 24 4.43 15.32 -2.64
C GLN A 24 2.98 15.82 -2.62
N GLY A 25 2.10 15.19 -1.83
CA GLY A 25 0.68 15.53 -1.75
C GLY A 25 -0.09 15.30 -3.06
N PHE A 26 0.35 14.35 -3.91
CA PHE A 26 -0.36 14.04 -5.14
C PHE A 26 -1.70 13.36 -4.83
N VAL A 27 -2.80 13.98 -5.28
CA VAL A 27 -4.16 13.45 -5.12
C VAL A 27 -4.64 12.87 -6.46
N PRO A 28 -4.69 11.53 -6.61
CA PRO A 28 -5.16 10.87 -7.84
C PRO A 28 -6.69 10.91 -7.95
N SER A 29 -7.24 12.10 -8.20
CA SER A 29 -8.68 12.33 -8.36
C SER A 29 -9.48 11.81 -7.15
N ASP A 30 -10.44 10.91 -7.39
CA ASP A 30 -11.32 10.29 -6.41
C ASP A 30 -10.80 8.94 -5.88
N VAL A 31 -9.60 8.51 -6.26
CA VAL A 31 -9.02 7.24 -5.78
C VAL A 31 -8.77 7.32 -4.27
N LYS A 32 -9.39 6.42 -3.52
CA LYS A 32 -9.28 6.29 -2.05
C LYS A 32 -8.71 4.96 -1.58
N GLU A 33 -8.42 4.04 -2.49
CA GLU A 33 -7.89 2.72 -2.16
C GLU A 33 -6.60 2.46 -2.95
N ILE A 34 -5.58 1.96 -2.27
CA ILE A 34 -4.35 1.46 -2.89
C ILE A 34 -4.28 -0.06 -2.77
N ILE A 35 -3.71 -0.68 -3.79
CA ILE A 35 -3.52 -2.13 -3.83
C ILE A 35 -2.05 -2.45 -3.64
N VAL A 36 -1.75 -3.21 -2.58
CA VAL A 36 -0.45 -3.84 -2.36
C VAL A 36 -0.51 -5.24 -2.97
N GLY A 37 0.24 -5.41 -4.05
CA GLY A 37 0.40 -6.70 -4.73
C GLY A 37 1.27 -7.68 -3.95
N PRO A 38 1.88 -8.68 -4.63
CA PRO A 38 2.76 -9.63 -3.98
C PRO A 38 3.98 -8.95 -3.39
N CYS A 39 4.35 -9.32 -2.15
CA CYS A 39 5.56 -8.85 -1.50
C CYS A 39 6.32 -10.03 -0.92
N ASN A 40 7.34 -10.51 -1.64
CA ASN A 40 8.03 -11.74 -1.27
C ASN A 40 8.72 -11.64 0.09
N ASP A 41 8.79 -12.80 0.75
CA ASP A 41 9.52 -12.97 1.99
C ASP A 41 11.02 -12.70 1.80
N ARG A 42 11.62 -12.00 2.77
CA ARG A 42 13.01 -11.59 2.75
C ARG A 42 13.49 -11.24 4.16
N PRO A 43 14.81 -11.21 4.43
CA PRO A 43 15.33 -10.92 5.77
C PRO A 43 14.75 -9.63 6.36
N GLY A 44 14.27 -9.70 7.60
CA GLY A 44 13.68 -8.57 8.31
C GLY A 44 12.22 -8.26 7.97
N ALA A 45 11.57 -9.05 7.11
CA ALA A 45 10.15 -8.91 6.82
C ALA A 45 9.29 -9.75 7.78
N VAL A 46 8.12 -9.23 8.12
CA VAL A 46 7.08 -9.92 8.89
C VAL A 46 6.02 -10.44 7.92
N LYS A 47 5.75 -11.74 7.98
CA LYS A 47 4.74 -12.39 7.14
C LYS A 47 3.31 -12.01 7.56
N LEU A 48 2.52 -11.56 6.60
CA LEU A 48 1.10 -11.22 6.78
C LEU A 48 0.18 -12.37 6.34
N GLY A 49 0.47 -12.99 5.18
CA GLY A 49 -0.31 -14.10 4.61
C GLY A 49 -0.02 -14.27 3.11
N ASN A 50 -0.32 -15.43 2.51
CA ASN A 50 -0.22 -15.69 1.05
C ASN A 50 1.02 -15.11 0.34
N ASN A 51 2.24 -15.37 0.86
CA ASN A 51 3.50 -14.82 0.33
C ASN A 51 3.56 -13.28 0.27
N GLN A 52 2.89 -12.62 1.22
CA GLN A 52 3.04 -11.19 1.48
C GLN A 52 3.73 -11.00 2.82
N SER A 53 4.94 -10.45 2.75
CA SER A 53 5.80 -10.12 3.88
C SER A 53 6.25 -8.67 3.75
N ILE A 54 6.20 -7.92 4.85
CA ILE A 54 6.44 -6.48 4.88
C ILE A 54 7.48 -6.18 5.95
N THR A 55 8.43 -5.30 5.65
CA THR A 55 9.43 -4.79 6.61
C THR A 55 8.86 -3.66 7.46
N GLN A 56 9.54 -3.30 8.55
CA GLN A 56 9.12 -2.17 9.39
C GLN A 56 9.08 -0.85 8.59
N GLU A 57 10.08 -0.57 7.75
CA GLU A 57 10.12 0.65 6.93
C GLU A 57 8.93 0.74 5.96
N GLU A 58 8.53 -0.39 5.37
CA GLU A 58 7.34 -0.44 4.54
C GLU A 58 6.06 -0.28 5.34
N ALA A 59 5.98 -0.86 6.55
CA ALA A 59 4.87 -0.65 7.46
C ALA A 59 4.69 0.83 7.81
N ASP A 60 5.80 1.55 8.07
CA ASP A 60 5.78 2.99 8.36
C ASP A 60 5.23 3.79 7.16
N ALA A 61 5.58 3.39 5.93
CA ALA A 61 5.06 3.99 4.72
C ALA A 61 3.55 3.71 4.52
N LEU A 62 3.12 2.47 4.72
CA LEU A 62 1.70 2.07 4.61
C LEU A 62 0.84 2.76 5.68
N GLU A 63 1.36 2.90 6.90
CA GLU A 63 0.70 3.64 7.98
C GLU A 63 0.56 5.12 7.65
N ALA A 64 1.60 5.75 7.09
CA ALA A 64 1.53 7.14 6.65
C ALA A 64 0.49 7.34 5.54
N ILE A 65 0.39 6.39 4.60
CA ILE A 65 -0.62 6.39 3.54
C ILE A 65 -2.03 6.21 4.13
N GLU A 66 -2.23 5.29 5.08
CA GLU A 66 -3.54 5.10 5.74
C GLU A 66 -3.96 6.36 6.50
N LYS A 67 -3.05 6.99 7.25
CA LYS A 67 -3.27 8.27 7.93
C LYS A 67 -3.56 9.43 6.98
N ALA A 68 -3.06 9.39 5.75
CA ALA A 68 -3.40 10.35 4.71
C ALA A 68 -4.82 10.13 4.12
N GLY A 69 -5.54 9.10 4.57
CA GLY A 69 -6.94 8.85 4.23
C GLY A 69 -7.17 7.83 3.13
N TYR A 70 -6.14 7.06 2.75
CA TYR A 70 -6.28 5.96 1.80
C TYR A 70 -6.53 4.64 2.52
N LYS A 71 -7.41 3.80 1.98
CA LYS A 71 -7.48 2.39 2.38
C LYS A 71 -6.35 1.63 1.69
N VAL A 72 -5.65 0.83 2.45
CA VAL A 72 -4.54 0.01 1.95
C VAL A 72 -4.98 -1.44 1.94
N LYS A 73 -5.12 -2.03 0.75
CA LYS A 73 -5.62 -3.39 0.58
C LYS A 73 -4.53 -4.31 0.06
N PHE A 74 -4.40 -5.46 0.69
CA PHE A 74 -3.43 -6.49 0.34
C PHE A 74 -4.07 -7.53 -0.58
N GLN A 75 -3.77 -7.44 -1.87
CA GLN A 75 -4.49 -8.16 -2.90
C GLN A 75 -3.59 -8.58 -4.08
N LEU A 76 -3.50 -9.88 -4.32
CA LEU A 76 -2.67 -10.46 -5.39
C LEU A 76 -3.42 -10.49 -6.74
N LEU A 77 -4.69 -10.92 -6.69
CA LEU A 77 -5.61 -11.00 -7.84
C LEU A 77 -6.95 -10.35 -7.44
N PRO A 78 -7.82 -9.96 -8.40
CA PRO A 78 -9.12 -9.34 -8.13
C PRO A 78 -10.02 -10.07 -7.11
N ASP A 79 -9.83 -11.37 -6.95
CA ASP A 79 -10.55 -12.27 -6.05
C ASP A 79 -9.71 -12.81 -4.88
N VAL A 80 -8.40 -12.52 -4.86
CA VAL A 80 -7.45 -13.05 -3.85
C VAL A 80 -6.91 -11.90 -3.00
N SER A 81 -7.58 -11.65 -1.88
CA SER A 81 -7.23 -10.61 -0.88
C SER A 81 -7.00 -11.24 0.48
N ILE A 82 -6.01 -10.75 1.23
CA ILE A 82 -5.74 -11.20 2.61
C ILE A 82 -6.29 -10.23 3.67
N GLY A 83 -6.62 -8.99 3.30
CA GLY A 83 -7.17 -8.00 4.21
C GLY A 83 -6.71 -6.59 3.91
N TYR A 84 -6.96 -5.68 4.83
CA TYR A 84 -6.50 -4.30 4.80
C TYR A 84 -5.35 -4.07 5.78
N TRP A 85 -4.61 -2.97 5.61
CA TRP A 85 -3.54 -2.59 6.55
C TRP A 85 -4.00 -2.53 8.00
N SER A 86 -5.20 -2.02 8.26
CA SER A 86 -5.84 -2.04 9.58
C SER A 86 -5.83 -3.41 10.28
N ASP A 87 -5.88 -4.51 9.52
CA ASP A 87 -5.92 -5.87 10.06
C ASP A 87 -4.52 -6.37 10.51
N PHE A 88 -3.45 -5.72 10.02
CA PHE A 88 -2.08 -6.19 10.17
C PHE A 88 -1.17 -5.24 10.95
N LYS A 89 -1.51 -3.95 11.03
CA LYS A 89 -0.63 -2.89 11.54
C LYS A 89 -0.20 -3.06 13.00
N SER A 90 -1.00 -3.77 13.81
CA SER A 90 -0.64 -4.14 15.19
C SER A 90 0.62 -5.00 15.29
N LYS A 91 0.99 -5.74 14.23
CA LYS A 91 2.25 -6.50 14.15
C LYS A 91 3.49 -5.61 14.12
N PHE A 92 3.32 -4.30 13.86
CA PHE A 92 4.38 -3.31 13.69
C PHE A 92 4.30 -2.18 14.72
N GLY A 93 3.44 -2.30 15.73
CA GLY A 93 3.29 -1.33 16.82
C GLY A 93 2.32 -0.16 16.54
N TYR A 94 1.41 -0.33 15.58
CA TYR A 94 0.38 0.66 15.21
C TYR A 94 -1.04 0.30 15.66
#